data_AF-A0A3D4RQZ6-F1
#
_entry.id   AF-A0A3D4RQZ6-F1
#
_cell.length_a   1.000
_cell.length_b   1.000
_cell.length_c   1.000
_cell.angle_alpha   90.00
_cell.angle_beta   90.00
_cell.angle_gamma   90.00
#
_symmetry.space_group_name_H-M   'P 1'
#
loop_
_entity.id
_entity.type
_entity.pdbx_description
1 polymer ?
#
loop_
_entity_poly.entity_id
_entity_poly.type
_entity_poly.pdbx_seq_one_letter_code
_entity_poly.pdbx_strand_id
1 'polypeptide(L)'
;MKQTLLQEKYPVFILELHRDEMRFDSVDAICDYFRQCIEAHRCGQFIGVFDHYAHTCSLPEGSVGEGIRAAKNVLFCFGLALPSPRVLAVRPRSIGVAETDQGFVITFMEAPMPIANAAMEDWAESLRIPKSGVDHAVTNTKTIDA
;
A
#
# COMPACT_ATOMS: atom_id res chain seq x y z
N MET A 1 -26.72 -8.70 18.22
CA MET A 1 -25.56 -8.02 17.60
C MET A 1 -25.31 -6.73 18.38
N LYS A 2 -24.08 -6.44 18.81
CA LYS A 2 -23.74 -5.22 19.57
C LYS A 2 -22.79 -4.38 18.73
N GLN A 3 -23.20 -3.17 18.37
CA GLN A 3 -22.35 -2.19 17.73
C GLN A 3 -21.42 -1.56 18.77
N THR A 4 -20.14 -1.40 18.43
CA THR A 4 -19.13 -0.76 19.27
C THR A 4 -18.04 -0.18 18.38
N LEU A 5 -17.40 0.92 18.80
CA LEU A 5 -16.24 1.47 18.11
C LEU A 5 -14.97 0.83 18.68
N LEU A 6 -14.05 0.41 17.81
CA LEU A 6 -12.74 -0.10 18.17
C LEU A 6 -11.69 0.89 17.67
N GLN A 7 -11.18 1.75 18.57
CA GLN A 7 -10.26 2.86 18.26
C GLN A 7 -10.95 3.98 17.44
N GLU A 8 -11.17 5.16 18.05
CA GLU A 8 -12.04 6.24 17.50
C GLU A 8 -11.43 7.05 16.34
N LYS A 9 -10.16 6.82 15.99
CA LYS A 9 -9.47 7.49 14.87
C LYS A 9 -8.86 6.42 13.97
N TYR A 10 -9.22 6.44 12.70
CA TYR A 10 -8.60 5.63 11.65
C TYR A 10 -7.79 6.57 10.75
N PRO A 11 -6.56 6.95 11.13
CA PRO A 11 -5.73 7.72 10.26
C PRO A 11 -5.37 6.90 9.01
N VAL A 12 -5.27 7.59 7.89
CA VAL A 12 -4.99 7.02 6.57
C VAL A 12 -3.74 7.72 6.04
N PHE A 13 -2.81 6.94 5.53
CA PHE A 13 -1.71 7.44 4.71
C PHE A 13 -2.19 7.61 3.29
N ILE A 14 -1.83 8.73 2.67
CA ILE A 14 -2.17 9.07 1.29
C ILE A 14 -0.88 9.49 0.59
N LEU A 15 -0.57 8.82 -0.51
CA LEU A 15 0.50 9.19 -1.42
C LEU A 15 -0.09 9.47 -2.79
N GLU A 16 0.07 10.71 -3.27
CA GLU A 16 -0.33 11.15 -4.60
C GLU A 16 0.92 11.26 -5.48
N LEU A 17 0.87 10.65 -6.65
CA LEU A 17 1.98 10.60 -7.60
C LEU A 17 1.48 11.00 -8.99
N HIS A 18 2.12 11.99 -9.60
CA HIS A 18 1.89 12.28 -11.00
C HIS A 18 2.53 11.21 -11.90
N ARG A 19 2.03 11.05 -13.13
CA ARG A 19 2.52 9.98 -14.04
C ARG A 19 4.01 10.07 -14.36
N ASP A 20 4.57 11.27 -14.39
CA ASP A 20 6.00 11.50 -14.65
C ASP A 20 6.90 11.24 -13.43
N GLU A 21 6.32 10.97 -12.26
CA GLU A 21 7.03 10.60 -11.04
C GLU A 21 7.06 9.08 -10.82
N MET A 22 6.40 8.29 -11.67
CA MET A 22 6.06 6.90 -11.41
C MET A 22 6.85 5.90 -12.26
N ARG A 23 7.33 4.82 -11.63
CA ARG A 23 8.00 3.71 -12.33
C ARG A 23 7.05 2.80 -13.11
N PHE A 24 5.76 2.84 -12.76
CA PHE A 24 4.73 1.95 -13.28
C PHE A 24 3.65 2.75 -14.01
N ASP A 25 3.03 2.14 -15.02
CA ASP A 25 2.09 2.78 -15.94
C ASP A 25 0.63 2.35 -15.73
N SER A 26 0.37 1.40 -14.84
CA SER A 26 -0.95 0.81 -14.63
C SER A 26 -1.18 0.38 -13.18
N VAL A 27 -2.47 0.37 -12.79
CA VAL A 27 -2.89 -0.14 -11.47
C VAL A 27 -2.47 -1.59 -11.25
N ASP A 28 -2.53 -2.42 -12.30
CA ASP A 28 -2.15 -3.83 -12.22
C ASP A 28 -0.66 -4.02 -11.93
N ALA A 29 0.22 -3.27 -12.62
CA ALA A 29 1.65 -3.33 -12.35
C ALA A 29 2.01 -2.90 -10.91
N ILE A 30 1.30 -1.90 -10.38
CA ILE A 30 1.46 -1.45 -8.98
C ILE A 30 0.95 -2.51 -8.00
N CYS A 31 -0.19 -3.15 -8.28
CA CYS A 31 -0.70 -4.24 -7.45
C CYS A 31 0.27 -5.44 -7.42
N ASP A 32 0.86 -5.80 -8.55
CA ASP A 32 1.86 -6.86 -8.65
C ASP A 32 3.15 -6.50 -7.90
N TYR A 33 3.58 -5.24 -7.97
CA TYR A 33 4.69 -4.75 -7.15
C TYR A 33 4.41 -4.91 -5.65
N PHE A 34 3.24 -4.46 -5.17
CA PHE A 34 2.91 -4.61 -3.74
C PHE A 34 2.81 -6.08 -3.34
N ARG A 35 2.24 -6.94 -4.19
CA ARG A 35 2.24 -8.38 -3.97
C ARG A 35 3.65 -8.92 -3.74
N GLN A 36 4.61 -8.56 -4.60
CA GLN A 36 6.00 -8.99 -4.46
C GLN A 36 6.62 -8.50 -3.14
N CYS A 37 6.41 -7.23 -2.77
CA CYS A 37 6.86 -6.69 -1.49
C CYS A 37 6.28 -7.46 -0.29
N ILE A 38 4.99 -7.77 -0.33
CA ILE A 38 4.29 -8.51 0.72
C ILE A 38 4.81 -9.94 0.83
N GLU A 39 4.96 -10.64 -0.30
CA GLU A 39 5.45 -12.03 -0.34
C GLU A 39 6.93 -12.13 0.08
N ALA A 40 7.74 -11.08 -0.16
CA ALA A 40 9.13 -11.01 0.30
C ALA A 40 9.28 -10.63 1.78
N HIS A 41 8.26 -10.03 2.39
CA HIS A 41 8.33 -9.57 3.77
C HIS A 41 8.14 -10.72 4.76
N ARG A 42 9.07 -10.87 5.71
CA ARG A 42 9.11 -12.01 6.65
C ARG A 42 7.79 -12.31 7.38
N CYS A 43 7.00 -11.29 7.68
CA CYS A 43 5.70 -11.44 8.35
C CYS A 43 4.51 -11.00 7.48
N GLY A 44 4.72 -10.77 6.19
CA GLY A 44 3.65 -10.48 5.24
C GLY A 44 2.99 -11.76 4.72
N GLN A 45 1.67 -11.70 4.51
CA GLN A 45 0.91 -12.75 3.85
C GLN A 45 -0.04 -12.10 2.86
N PHE A 46 0.21 -12.33 1.57
CA PHE A 46 -0.71 -11.92 0.50
C PHE A 46 -1.99 -12.76 0.55
N ILE A 47 -3.14 -12.12 0.29
CA ILE A 47 -4.46 -12.77 0.30
C ILE A 47 -5.09 -12.68 -1.09
N GLY A 48 -5.08 -11.49 -1.71
CA GLY A 48 -5.68 -11.31 -3.03
C GLY A 48 -5.73 -9.85 -3.47
N VAL A 49 -6.19 -9.62 -4.69
CA VAL A 49 -6.52 -8.29 -5.21
C VAL A 49 -8.02 -8.24 -5.49
N PHE A 50 -8.66 -7.17 -5.04
CA PHE A 50 -10.06 -6.89 -5.32
C PHE A 50 -10.17 -5.74 -6.31
N ASP A 51 -10.78 -5.99 -7.47
CA ASP A 51 -11.04 -4.96 -8.47
C ASP A 51 -12.28 -4.16 -8.07
N HIS A 52 -12.05 -3.12 -7.26
CA HIS A 52 -13.11 -2.31 -6.68
C HIS A 52 -13.82 -1.50 -7.75
N TYR A 53 -13.07 -0.97 -8.71
CA TYR A 53 -13.62 -0.20 -9.83
C TYR A 53 -14.57 -1.05 -10.67
N ALA A 54 -14.09 -2.20 -11.15
CA ALA A 54 -14.92 -3.10 -11.97
C ALA A 54 -16.14 -3.58 -11.19
N HIS A 55 -15.97 -3.89 -9.90
CA HIS A 55 -17.09 -4.24 -9.03
C HIS A 55 -18.13 -3.12 -8.98
N THR A 56 -17.74 -1.89 -8.62
CA THR A 56 -18.66 -0.76 -8.53
C THR A 56 -19.35 -0.48 -9.86
N CYS A 57 -18.62 -0.48 -10.98
CA CYS A 57 -19.20 -0.27 -12.31
C CYS A 57 -20.19 -1.37 -12.74
N SER A 58 -20.09 -2.58 -12.17
CA SER A 58 -21.03 -3.67 -12.48
C SER A 58 -22.38 -3.55 -11.77
N LEU A 59 -22.49 -2.69 -10.75
CA LEU A 59 -23.71 -2.55 -9.96
C LEU A 59 -24.69 -1.58 -10.63
N PRO A 60 -26.02 -1.89 -10.67
CA PRO A 60 -27.03 -0.98 -11.25
C PRO A 60 -27.06 0.41 -10.63
N GLU A 61 -26.78 0.50 -9.32
CA GLU A 61 -26.70 1.76 -8.55
C GLU A 61 -25.24 2.17 -8.26
N GLY A 62 -24.30 1.54 -8.94
CA GLY A 62 -22.87 1.83 -8.80
C GLY A 62 -22.54 3.22 -9.30
N SER A 63 -21.81 3.98 -8.48
CA SER A 63 -21.32 5.30 -8.84
C SER A 63 -19.84 5.40 -8.50
N VAL A 64 -19.05 5.80 -9.48
CA VAL A 64 -17.62 6.06 -9.33
C VAL A 64 -17.40 7.57 -9.34
N GLY A 65 -16.56 8.06 -8.43
CA GLY A 65 -16.23 9.48 -8.34
C GLY A 65 -15.57 10.00 -9.62
N GLU A 66 -15.79 11.28 -9.90
CA GLU A 66 -15.21 11.95 -11.07
C GLU A 66 -13.67 11.84 -11.09
N GLY A 67 -13.11 11.59 -12.27
CA GLY A 67 -11.67 11.49 -12.48
C GLY A 67 -11.01 10.18 -12.05
N ILE A 68 -11.74 9.24 -11.41
CA ILE A 68 -11.23 7.89 -11.12
C ILE A 68 -11.33 7.04 -12.39
N ARG A 69 -10.21 6.48 -12.83
CA ARG A 69 -10.11 5.68 -14.08
C ARG A 69 -9.99 4.18 -13.83
N ALA A 70 -9.35 3.81 -12.73
CA ALA A 70 -9.22 2.43 -12.25
C ALA A 70 -8.96 2.45 -10.74
N ALA A 71 -9.39 1.42 -10.02
CA ALA A 71 -9.18 1.32 -8.58
C ALA A 71 -9.22 -0.13 -8.10
N LYS A 72 -8.18 -0.55 -7.38
CA LYS A 72 -8.08 -1.89 -6.80
C LYS A 72 -7.62 -1.83 -5.35
N ASN A 73 -7.98 -2.86 -4.58
CA ASN A 73 -7.46 -3.08 -3.25
C ASN A 73 -6.55 -4.30 -3.25
N VAL A 74 -5.30 -4.14 -2.78
CA VAL A 74 -4.39 -5.25 -2.47
C VAL A 74 -4.66 -5.68 -1.03
N LEU A 75 -5.12 -6.91 -0.81
CA LEU A 75 -5.49 -7.47 0.49
C LEU A 75 -4.37 -8.36 1.03
N PHE A 76 -3.98 -8.14 2.29
CA PHE A 76 -2.88 -8.86 2.93
C PHE A 76 -2.92 -8.75 4.45
N CYS A 77 -2.05 -9.47 5.15
CA CYS A 77 -1.93 -9.34 6.61
C CYS A 77 -0.46 -9.33 7.04
N PHE A 78 -0.17 -8.63 8.15
CA PHE A 78 1.05 -8.81 8.91
C PHE A 78 0.80 -9.76 10.09
N GLY A 79 1.54 -10.86 10.14
CA GLY A 79 1.37 -11.92 11.13
C GLY A 79 2.50 -11.97 12.15
N LEU A 80 2.44 -11.13 13.19
CA LEU A 80 3.33 -11.27 14.36
C LEU A 80 2.57 -11.60 15.65
N ALA A 81 1.33 -11.11 15.79
CA ALA A 81 0.49 -11.38 16.96
C ALA A 81 -1.01 -11.27 16.64
N LEU A 82 -1.80 -12.09 17.35
CA LEU A 82 -3.27 -12.03 17.37
C LEU A 82 -3.74 -11.91 18.84
N PRO A 83 -3.64 -10.71 19.45
CA PRO A 83 -3.81 -10.55 20.90
C PRO A 83 -5.24 -10.72 21.41
N SER A 84 -6.24 -10.66 20.52
CA SER A 84 -7.66 -10.83 20.87
C SER A 84 -8.46 -11.17 19.60
N PRO A 85 -9.53 -11.99 19.67
CA PRO A 85 -10.40 -12.24 18.52
C PRO A 85 -11.05 -10.97 17.96
N ARG A 86 -11.18 -9.90 18.77
CA ARG A 86 -11.76 -8.61 18.35
C ARG A 86 -10.97 -7.95 17.22
N VAL A 87 -9.67 -8.22 17.10
CA VAL A 87 -8.84 -7.62 16.04
C VAL A 87 -9.18 -8.17 14.66
N LEU A 88 -9.89 -9.30 14.57
CA LEU A 88 -10.38 -9.83 13.29
C LEU A 88 -11.43 -8.92 12.64
N ALA A 89 -12.06 -8.01 13.40
CA ALA A 89 -12.99 -7.03 12.85
C ALA A 89 -12.31 -5.91 12.04
N VAL A 90 -11.00 -5.74 12.19
CA VAL A 90 -10.19 -4.69 11.53
C VAL A 90 -8.99 -5.27 10.76
N ARG A 91 -9.08 -6.56 10.43
CA ARG A 91 -8.14 -7.31 9.59
C ARG A 91 -8.93 -8.03 8.48
N PRO A 92 -8.34 -8.35 7.32
CA PRO A 92 -6.95 -8.08 6.89
C PRO A 92 -6.67 -6.59 6.65
N ARG A 93 -5.42 -6.28 6.31
CA ARG A 93 -5.01 -4.96 5.81
C ARG A 93 -5.30 -4.85 4.32
N SER A 94 -5.40 -3.61 3.87
CA SER A 94 -5.52 -3.28 2.45
C SER A 94 -4.65 -2.07 2.10
N ILE A 95 -4.06 -2.11 0.91
CA ILE A 95 -3.53 -0.94 0.20
C ILE A 95 -4.47 -0.67 -0.97
N GLY A 96 -5.05 0.51 -1.03
CA GLY A 96 -5.81 1.01 -2.17
C GLY A 96 -4.87 1.60 -3.21
N VAL A 97 -5.08 1.23 -4.47
CA VAL A 97 -4.36 1.77 -5.63
C VAL A 97 -5.40 2.29 -6.60
N ALA A 98 -5.43 3.59 -6.83
CA ALA A 98 -6.34 4.24 -7.76
C ALA A 98 -5.57 5.00 -8.83
N GLU A 99 -6.02 4.90 -10.08
CA GLU A 99 -5.57 5.75 -11.17
C GLU A 99 -6.57 6.90 -11.35
N THR A 100 -6.03 8.10 -11.51
CA THR A 100 -6.79 9.32 -11.75
C THR A 100 -6.37 9.98 -13.07
N ASP A 101 -7.01 11.09 -13.42
CA ASP A 101 -6.59 11.92 -14.54
C ASP A 101 -5.15 12.42 -14.43
N GLN A 102 -4.65 12.64 -13.20
CA GLN A 102 -3.32 13.19 -12.95
C GLN A 102 -2.25 12.11 -12.78
N GLY A 103 -2.62 10.94 -12.29
CA GLY A 103 -1.64 9.87 -12.02
C GLY A 103 -2.23 8.80 -11.12
N PHE A 104 -1.57 8.52 -10.00
CA PHE A 104 -1.95 7.46 -9.09
C PHE A 104 -2.07 7.95 -7.65
N VAL A 105 -3.01 7.37 -6.93
CA VAL A 105 -3.25 7.62 -5.50
C VAL A 105 -3.15 6.29 -4.77
N ILE A 106 -2.23 6.22 -3.81
CA ILE A 106 -2.02 5.07 -2.93
C ILE A 106 -2.54 5.42 -1.54
N THR A 107 -3.38 4.56 -0.98
CA THR A 107 -3.96 4.77 0.35
C THR A 107 -3.91 3.52 1.21
N PHE A 108 -3.67 3.69 2.51
CA PHE A 108 -3.80 2.60 3.47
C PHE A 108 -4.05 3.14 4.87
N MET A 109 -4.81 2.38 5.66
CA MET A 109 -5.10 2.72 7.04
C MET A 109 -3.90 2.41 7.94
N GLU A 110 -3.59 3.31 8.87
CA GLU A 110 -2.56 3.06 9.88
C GLU A 110 -2.86 1.75 10.64
N ALA A 111 -1.84 0.91 10.77
CA ALA A 111 -1.88 -0.26 11.63
C ALA A 111 -1.43 0.12 13.05
N PRO A 112 -1.96 -0.54 14.10
CA PRO A 112 -1.48 -0.37 15.47
C PRO A 112 -0.01 -0.80 15.69
N MET A 113 0.64 -1.35 14.66
CA MET A 113 1.98 -1.90 14.72
C MET A 113 2.90 -1.02 13.87
N PRO A 114 3.81 -0.22 14.47
CA PRO A 114 4.64 0.72 13.73
C PRO A 114 5.47 0.10 12.61
N ILE A 115 5.98 -1.13 12.80
CA ILE A 115 6.78 -1.82 11.77
C ILE A 115 5.97 -2.13 10.50
N ALA A 116 4.66 -2.33 10.64
CA ALA A 116 3.78 -2.53 9.48
C ALA A 116 3.60 -1.24 8.71
N ASN A 117 3.47 -0.10 9.41
CA ASN A 117 3.33 1.22 8.78
C ASN A 117 4.60 1.58 8.01
N ALA A 118 5.77 1.47 8.67
CA ALA A 118 7.06 1.73 8.05
C ALA A 118 7.26 0.91 6.77
N ALA A 119 6.95 -0.39 6.80
CA ALA A 119 7.05 -1.24 5.61
C ALA A 119 6.12 -0.77 4.48
N MET A 120 4.84 -0.45 4.78
CA MET A 120 3.90 0.03 3.76
C MET A 120 4.28 1.40 3.18
N GLU A 121 4.77 2.32 4.02
CA GLU A 121 5.29 3.63 3.61
C GLU A 121 6.51 3.46 2.69
N ASP A 122 7.50 2.66 3.10
CA ASP A 122 8.70 2.38 2.31
C ASP A 122 8.36 1.76 0.93
N TRP A 123 7.41 0.81 0.90
CA TRP A 123 6.95 0.21 -0.35
C TRP A 123 6.26 1.23 -1.25
N ALA A 124 5.40 2.08 -0.68
CA ALA A 124 4.67 3.11 -1.44
C ALA A 124 5.62 4.18 -2.00
N GLU A 125 6.58 4.67 -1.21
CA GLU A 125 7.56 5.66 -1.68
C GLU A 125 8.49 5.11 -2.76
N SER A 126 8.78 3.80 -2.73
CA SER A 126 9.59 3.13 -3.76
C SER A 126 8.92 3.07 -5.15
N LEU A 127 7.63 3.41 -5.26
CA LEU A 127 6.96 3.61 -6.55
C LEU A 127 7.51 4.82 -7.32
N ARG A 128 8.11 5.79 -6.63
CA ARG A 128 8.70 6.98 -7.24
C ARG A 128 9.91 6.62 -8.10
N ILE A 129 10.03 7.24 -9.27
CA ILE A 129 11.25 7.22 -10.07
C ILE A 129 12.38 7.79 -9.21
N PRO A 130 13.54 7.11 -9.10
CA PRO A 130 14.65 7.66 -8.34
C PRO A 130 15.14 8.89 -9.09
N LYS A 131 15.16 10.05 -8.41
CA LYS A 131 15.74 11.27 -8.99
C LYS A 131 17.18 10.96 -9.36
N SER A 132 17.51 11.03 -10.64
CA SER A 132 18.88 10.87 -11.11
C SER A 132 19.75 11.96 -10.47
N GLY A 133 20.59 11.57 -9.51
CA GLY A 133 21.62 12.43 -8.93
C GLY A 133 21.44 12.83 -7.46
N VAL A 134 21.57 11.86 -6.53
CA VAL A 134 22.34 12.05 -5.30
C VAL A 134 23.05 10.73 -5.00
N ASP A 135 24.30 10.62 -5.44
CA ASP A 135 25.22 9.57 -4.99
C ASP A 135 25.31 9.61 -3.46
N HIS A 136 25.01 8.49 -2.80
CA HIS A 136 25.64 8.17 -1.53
C HIS A 136 26.81 7.25 -1.85
N ALA A 137 27.92 7.87 -2.27
CA ALA A 137 29.22 7.23 -2.24
C ALA A 137 29.54 6.89 -0.77
N VAL A 138 29.25 5.66 -0.36
CA VAL A 138 29.83 5.07 0.84
C VAL A 138 31.28 4.74 0.48
N THR A 139 32.18 5.69 0.72
CA THR A 139 33.62 5.47 0.65
C THR A 139 34.02 4.53 1.78
N ASN A 140 34.11 3.25 1.43
CA ASN A 140 34.71 2.23 2.25
C ASN A 140 36.24 2.39 2.20
N THR A 141 36.82 3.09 3.18
CA THR A 141 38.25 3.11 3.40
C THR A 141 38.56 3.16 4.90
N LYS A 142 38.83 1.98 5.47
CA LYS A 142 39.89 1.82 6.47
C LYS A 142 40.60 0.49 6.23
N THR A 143 41.64 0.61 5.42
CA THR A 143 43.00 0.10 5.61
C THR A 143 43.15 -1.19 6.43
N ILE A 144 43.48 -2.26 5.72
CA ILE A 144 44.38 -3.31 6.21
C ILE A 144 45.79 -2.75 6.04
N ASP A 145 46.63 -2.82 7.08
CA ASP A 145 48.07 -3.08 6.91
C ASP A 145 48.70 -3.55 8.24
N ALA A 146 49.40 -4.68 8.11
CA ALA A 146 50.48 -5.28 8.93
C ALA A 146 50.26 -5.55 10.43
#